data_AF-A0AB38EPN0-F1
#
_entry.id   AF-A0AB38EPN0-F1
#
_cell.length_a   1.000
_cell.length_b   1.000
_cell.length_c   1.000
_cell.angle_alpha   90.00
_cell.angle_beta   90.00
_cell.angle_gamma   90.00
#
_symmetry.space_group_name_H-M   'P 1'
#
loop_
_entity.id
_entity.type
_entity.pdbx_description
1 polymer ?
#
loop_
_entity_poly.entity_id
_entity_poly.type
_entity_poly.pdbx_seq_one_letter_code
_entity_poly.pdbx_strand_id
1 'polypeptide(L)'
;MFNRIRISTTLFLILILCGILQIGSNGMSFWAFRDDLQRLNQVEQSNQQRAALAQTRAVMLQASTALNKAGTLTALSYPADDIKTLMTTARASLTQSTTLFKSFMAMTAGNEHVRALQKETEKSFARWHNDLEHQAT
;
A
#
# COMPACT_ATOMS: atom_id res chain seq x y z
N MET A 1 18.91 17.77 67.41
CA MET A 1 19.49 17.90 66.04
C MET A 1 19.09 16.77 65.08
N PHE A 2 18.76 15.56 65.53
CA PHE A 2 18.38 14.42 64.66
C PHE A 2 17.05 14.58 63.87
N ASN A 3 16.07 15.33 64.38
CA ASN A 3 14.81 15.56 63.67
C ASN A 3 14.95 16.48 62.43
N ARG A 4 15.95 17.37 62.41
CA ARG A 4 16.24 18.22 61.25
C ARG A 4 16.91 17.45 60.10
N ILE A 5 17.75 16.46 60.43
CA ILE A 5 18.38 15.57 59.46
C ILE A 5 17.31 14.70 58.77
N ARG A 6 16.36 14.14 59.54
CA ARG A 6 15.23 13.35 59.00
C ARG A 6 14.34 14.15 58.04
N ILE A 7 14.02 15.42 58.36
CA ILE A 7 13.26 16.32 57.47
C ILE A 7 14.00 16.55 56.15
N SER A 8 15.33 16.73 56.20
CA SER A 8 16.12 16.95 54.98
C SER A 8 16.21 15.70 54.11
N THR A 9 16.30 14.51 54.71
CA THR A 9 16.38 13.23 53.99
C THR A 9 15.08 12.88 53.27
N THR A 10 13.92 13.11 53.90
CA THR A 10 12.61 12.89 53.24
C THR A 10 12.37 13.89 52.11
N LEU A 11 12.78 15.14 52.27
CA LEU A 11 12.64 16.17 51.24
C LEU A 11 13.51 15.85 50.00
N PHE A 12 14.72 15.33 50.21
CA PHE A 12 15.60 14.90 49.12
C PHE A 12 15.06 13.65 48.39
N LEU A 13 14.50 12.69 49.12
CA LEU A 13 13.84 11.52 48.54
C LEU A 13 12.63 11.89 47.67
N ILE A 14 11.80 12.83 48.15
CA ILE A 14 10.66 13.35 47.39
C ILE A 14 11.13 14.07 46.12
N LEU A 15 12.21 14.86 46.18
CA LEU A 15 12.78 15.53 45.01
C LEU A 15 13.31 14.54 43.97
N ILE A 16 14.01 13.48 44.38
CA ILE A 16 14.49 12.43 43.45
C ILE A 16 13.30 11.70 42.82
N LEU A 17 12.30 11.32 43.61
CA LEU A 17 11.10 10.65 43.12
C LEU A 17 10.32 11.55 42.14
N CYS A 18 10.20 12.84 42.46
CA CYS A 18 9.53 13.83 41.61
C CYS A 18 10.32 14.07 40.31
N GLY A 19 11.65 14.10 40.35
CA GLY A 19 12.50 14.21 39.17
C GLY A 19 12.37 13.01 38.22
N ILE A 20 12.35 11.79 38.76
CA ILE A 20 12.14 10.58 37.95
C ILE A 20 10.75 10.58 37.31
N LEU A 21 9.71 11.01 38.03
CA LEU A 21 8.35 11.12 37.49
C LEU A 21 8.24 12.18 36.40
N GLN A 22 8.92 13.33 36.52
CA GLN A 22 8.93 14.36 35.49
C GLN A 22 9.70 13.91 34.24
N ILE A 23 10.83 13.23 34.40
CA ILE A 23 11.61 12.69 33.27
C ILE A 23 10.84 11.57 32.55
N GLY A 24 10.19 10.67 33.30
CA GLY A 24 9.36 9.61 32.75
C GLY A 24 8.13 10.14 32.02
N SER A 25 7.48 11.18 32.55
CA SER A 25 6.32 11.81 31.91
C SER A 25 6.66 12.45 30.57
N ASN A 26 7.82 13.13 30.46
CA ASN A 26 8.25 13.76 29.20
C ASN A 26 8.81 12.73 28.19
N GLY A 27 9.45 11.66 28.68
CA GLY A 27 9.98 10.59 27.83
C GLY A 27 8.88 9.70 27.21
N MET A 28 7.82 9.39 27.97
CA MET A 28 6.68 8.60 27.48
C MET A 28 5.86 9.33 26.43
N SER A 29 5.64 10.64 26.57
CA SER A 29 4.97 11.46 25.55
C SER A 29 5.74 11.50 24.23
N PHE A 30 7.07 11.51 24.27
CA PHE A 30 7.91 11.50 23.07
C PHE A 30 7.90 10.13 22.37
N TRP A 31 7.86 9.03 23.15
CA TRP A 31 7.71 7.69 22.61
C TRP A 31 6.31 7.45 22.01
N ALA A 32 5.26 7.96 22.66
CA ALA A 32 3.89 7.90 22.15
C ALA A 32 3.74 8.70 20.85
N PHE A 33 4.32 9.90 20.76
CA PHE A 33 4.33 10.69 19.52
C PHE A 33 5.10 9.98 18.39
N ARG A 34 6.21 9.30 18.72
CA ARG A 34 6.96 8.51 17.75
C ARG A 34 6.20 7.27 17.28
N ASP A 35 5.50 6.57 18.19
CA ASP A 35 4.61 5.46 17.83
C ASP A 35 3.50 5.94 16.90
N ASP A 36 2.85 7.07 17.22
CA ASP A 36 1.82 7.69 16.38
C ASP A 36 2.35 8.07 14.98
N LEU A 37 3.54 8.68 14.90
CA LEU A 37 4.17 8.98 13.62
C LEU A 37 4.51 7.72 12.81
N GLN A 38 4.98 6.66 13.47
CA GLN A 38 5.23 5.37 12.81
C GLN A 38 3.92 4.75 12.32
N ARG A 39 2.82 4.87 13.07
CA ARG A 39 1.49 4.40 12.67
C ARG A 39 0.95 5.17 11.48
N LEU A 40 1.09 6.49 11.47
CA LEU A 40 0.66 7.33 10.35
C LEU A 40 1.43 6.99 9.07
N ASN A 41 2.76 6.82 9.16
CA ASN A 41 3.59 6.46 8.02
C ASN A 41 3.24 5.05 7.49
N GLN A 42 2.93 4.10 8.39
CA GLN A 42 2.46 2.77 8.01
C GLN A 42 1.08 2.81 7.32
N VAL A 43 0.16 3.64 7.81
CA VAL A 43 -1.16 3.85 7.21
C VAL A 43 -1.03 4.51 5.83
N GLU A 44 -0.15 5.50 5.70
CA GLU A 44 0.12 6.17 4.43
C GLU A 44 0.67 5.19 3.38
N GLN A 45 1.66 4.37 3.75
CA GLN A 45 2.18 3.30 2.87
C GLN A 45 1.09 2.31 2.47
N SER A 46 0.24 1.89 3.41
CA SER A 46 -0.88 1.00 3.11
C SER A 46 -1.89 1.65 2.15
N ASN A 47 -2.15 2.96 2.32
CA ASN A 47 -3.04 3.70 1.46
C ASN A 47 -2.46 3.86 0.04
N GLN A 48 -1.16 4.13 -0.09
CA GLN A 48 -0.47 4.19 -1.38
C GLN A 48 -0.49 2.83 -2.10
N GLN A 49 -0.25 1.73 -1.38
CA GLN A 49 -0.40 0.38 -1.93
C GLN A 49 -1.83 0.11 -2.42
N ARG A 50 -2.84 0.48 -1.63
CA ARG A 50 -4.25 0.33 -2.02
C ARG A 50 -4.61 1.17 -3.23
N ALA A 51 -4.11 2.40 -3.31
CA ALA A 51 -4.32 3.28 -4.45
C ALA A 51 -3.68 2.73 -5.74
N ALA A 52 -2.43 2.24 -5.67
CA ALA A 52 -1.75 1.62 -6.79
C ALA A 52 -2.47 0.33 -7.27
N LEU A 53 -2.96 -0.48 -6.33
CA LEU A 53 -3.75 -1.66 -6.65
C LEU A 53 -5.09 -1.29 -7.31
N ALA A 54 -5.79 -0.27 -6.79
CA ALA A 54 -7.05 0.20 -7.35
C ALA A 54 -6.87 0.75 -8.78
N GLN A 55 -5.80 1.50 -9.03
CA GLN A 55 -5.46 1.99 -10.37
C GLN A 55 -5.16 0.82 -11.33
N THR A 56 -4.38 -0.17 -10.90
CA THR A 56 -4.10 -1.36 -11.70
C THR A 56 -5.39 -2.10 -12.09
N ARG A 57 -6.32 -2.25 -11.13
CA ARG A 57 -7.63 -2.85 -11.38
C ARG A 57 -8.48 -2.05 -12.37
N ALA A 58 -8.47 -0.71 -12.26
CA ALA A 58 -9.22 0.15 -13.17
C ALA A 58 -8.70 0.04 -14.61
N VAL A 59 -7.37 0.09 -14.81
CA VAL A 59 -6.74 -0.06 -16.13
C VAL A 59 -7.00 -1.46 -16.71
N MET A 60 -6.99 -2.50 -15.88
CA MET A 60 -7.28 -3.86 -16.32
C MET A 60 -8.75 -4.04 -16.75
N LEU A 61 -9.71 -3.45 -16.02
CA LEU A 61 -11.12 -3.42 -16.42
C LEU A 61 -11.32 -2.63 -17.72
N GLN A 62 -10.59 -1.53 -17.91
CA GLN A 62 -10.59 -0.79 -19.15
C GLN A 62 -10.05 -1.64 -20.32
N ALA A 63 -8.99 -2.41 -20.10
CA ALA A 63 -8.49 -3.37 -21.09
C ALA A 63 -9.52 -4.46 -21.41
N SER A 64 -10.18 -5.05 -20.41
CA SER A 64 -11.23 -6.06 -20.62
C SER A 64 -12.47 -5.50 -21.34
N THR A 65 -12.90 -4.27 -21.05
CA THR A 65 -14.03 -3.64 -21.75
C THR A 65 -13.67 -3.28 -23.19
N ALA A 66 -12.45 -2.81 -23.45
CA ALA A 66 -11.94 -2.61 -24.80
C ALA A 66 -11.85 -3.93 -25.59
N LEU A 67 -11.35 -5.00 -24.97
CA LEU A 67 -11.31 -6.35 -25.57
C LEU A 67 -12.71 -6.91 -25.84
N ASN A 68 -13.65 -6.79 -24.91
CA ASN A 68 -15.04 -7.21 -25.11
C ASN A 68 -15.70 -6.42 -26.25
N LYS A 69 -15.47 -5.11 -26.32
CA LYS A 69 -15.97 -4.27 -27.42
C LYS A 69 -15.32 -4.69 -28.76
N ALA A 70 -14.02 -4.99 -28.77
CA ALA A 70 -13.32 -5.48 -29.95
C ALA A 70 -13.89 -6.82 -30.42
N GLY A 71 -14.05 -7.79 -29.52
CA GLY A 71 -14.65 -9.09 -29.83
C GLY A 71 -16.09 -8.99 -30.34
N THR A 72 -16.90 -8.10 -29.76
CA THR A 72 -18.27 -7.87 -30.24
C THR A 72 -18.28 -7.21 -31.62
N LEU A 73 -17.38 -6.27 -31.90
CA LEU A 73 -17.24 -5.63 -33.21
C LEU A 73 -16.66 -6.57 -34.28
N THR A 74 -15.74 -7.47 -33.90
CA THR A 74 -15.27 -8.57 -34.75
C THR A 74 -16.42 -9.51 -35.09
N ALA A 75 -17.27 -9.87 -34.12
CA ALA A 75 -18.46 -10.69 -34.37
C ALA A 75 -19.50 -9.98 -35.26
N LEU A 76 -19.57 -8.65 -35.19
CA LEU A 76 -20.43 -7.80 -36.04
C LEU A 76 -19.80 -7.45 -37.41
N SER A 77 -18.61 -7.98 -37.74
CA SER A 77 -17.91 -7.76 -39.02
C SER A 77 -17.62 -6.27 -39.34
N TYR A 78 -17.28 -5.48 -38.32
CA TYR A 78 -16.81 -4.09 -38.50
C TYR A 78 -15.43 -4.04 -39.19
N PRO A 79 -15.06 -2.94 -39.90
CA PRO A 79 -13.81 -2.88 -40.66
C PRO A 79 -12.58 -3.13 -39.78
N ALA A 80 -11.65 -3.91 -40.32
CA ALA A 80 -10.49 -4.46 -39.60
C ALA A 80 -9.59 -3.39 -38.94
N ASP A 81 -9.58 -2.16 -39.46
CA ASP A 81 -8.82 -1.04 -38.90
C ASP A 81 -9.34 -0.56 -37.52
N ASP A 82 -10.66 -0.58 -37.29
CA ASP A 82 -11.25 -0.21 -36.00
C ASP A 82 -11.02 -1.30 -34.93
N ILE A 83 -11.04 -2.56 -35.35
CA ILE A 83 -10.72 -3.70 -34.48
C ILE A 83 -9.22 -3.67 -34.10
N LYS A 84 -8.35 -3.37 -35.08
CA LYS A 84 -6.91 -3.29 -34.88
C LYS A 84 -6.53 -2.13 -33.95
N THR A 85 -7.15 -0.95 -34.10
CA THR A 85 -6.92 0.17 -33.18
C THR A 85 -7.39 -0.17 -31.76
N LEU A 86 -8.56 -0.80 -31.59
CA LEU A 86 -9.03 -1.27 -30.27
C LEU A 86 -8.08 -2.31 -29.64
N MET A 87 -7.57 -3.27 -30.41
CA MET A 87 -6.58 -4.23 -29.95
C MET A 87 -5.24 -3.57 -29.58
N THR A 88 -4.84 -2.53 -30.32
CA THR A 88 -3.63 -1.75 -30.01
C THR A 88 -3.80 -0.99 -28.70
N THR A 89 -4.97 -0.39 -28.46
CA THR A 89 -5.32 0.26 -27.19
C THR A 89 -5.38 -0.74 -26.03
N ALA A 90 -5.93 -1.94 -26.26
CA ALA A 90 -5.97 -3.00 -25.25
C ALA A 90 -4.55 -3.47 -24.87
N ARG A 91 -3.66 -3.70 -25.85
CA ARG A 91 -2.24 -4.03 -25.60
C ARG A 91 -1.49 -2.91 -24.89
N ALA A 92 -1.72 -1.65 -25.27
CA ALA A 92 -1.15 -0.50 -24.57
C ALA A 92 -1.61 -0.44 -23.11
N SER A 93 -2.89 -0.69 -22.85
CA SER A 93 -3.47 -0.73 -21.49
C SER A 93 -2.93 -1.90 -20.66
N LEU A 94 -2.74 -3.08 -21.26
CA LEU A 94 -2.09 -4.23 -20.60
C LEU A 94 -0.63 -3.94 -20.24
N THR A 95 0.11 -3.28 -21.14
CA THR A 95 1.50 -2.86 -20.89
C THR A 95 1.56 -1.85 -19.75
N GLN A 96 0.65 -0.87 -19.74
CA GLN A 96 0.56 0.13 -18.68
C GLN A 96 0.17 -0.51 -17.34
N SER A 97 -0.78 -1.44 -17.34
CA SER A 97 -1.17 -2.22 -16.17
C SER A 97 0.00 -3.01 -15.59
N THR A 98 0.86 -3.59 -16.44
CA THR A 98 2.06 -4.31 -16.02
C THR A 98 3.09 -3.38 -15.37
N THR A 99 3.28 -2.18 -15.91
CA THR A 99 4.17 -1.17 -15.31
C THR A 99 3.67 -0.71 -13.94
N LEU A 100 2.38 -0.39 -13.83
CA LEU A 100 1.76 -0.02 -12.54
C LEU A 100 1.83 -1.17 -11.52
N PHE A 101 1.61 -2.41 -11.98
CA PHE A 101 1.74 -3.60 -11.14
C PHE A 101 3.17 -3.82 -10.66
N LYS A 102 4.19 -3.61 -11.51
CA LYS A 102 5.60 -3.64 -11.10
C LYS A 102 5.92 -2.58 -10.05
N SER A 103 5.39 -1.36 -10.19
CA SER A 103 5.54 -0.32 -9.18
C SER A 103 4.88 -0.71 -7.85
N PHE A 104 3.70 -1.35 -7.88
CA PHE A 104 3.05 -1.92 -6.69
C PHE A 104 3.87 -3.06 -6.06
N MET A 105 4.47 -3.94 -6.88
CA MET A 105 5.35 -5.02 -6.42
C MET A 105 6.63 -4.50 -5.76
N ALA A 106 7.16 -3.38 -6.25
CA ALA A 106 8.36 -2.74 -5.72
C ALA A 106 8.11 -2.02 -4.38
N MET A 107 6.85 -1.77 -4.00
CA MET A 107 6.53 -1.23 -2.67
C MET A 107 6.78 -2.31 -1.62
N THR A 108 7.76 -2.06 -0.74
CA THR A 108 8.23 -3.00 0.28
C THR A 108 7.08 -3.46 1.18
N ALA A 109 6.78 -4.75 1.18
CA ALA A 109 5.82 -5.34 2.11
C ALA A 109 6.42 -5.31 3.52
N GLY A 110 6.03 -4.33 4.34
CA GLY A 110 6.51 -4.19 5.72
C GLY A 110 6.19 -5.39 6.62
N ASN A 111 5.22 -6.23 6.25
CA ASN A 111 4.71 -7.33 7.06
C ASN A 111 4.57 -8.63 6.24
N GLU A 112 4.76 -9.78 6.87
CA GLU A 112 4.65 -11.10 6.22
C GLU A 112 3.27 -11.37 5.60
N HIS A 113 2.21 -10.88 6.25
CA HIS A 113 0.84 -10.96 5.73
C HIS A 113 0.67 -10.17 4.43
N VAL A 114 1.24 -8.97 4.34
CA VAL A 114 1.21 -8.13 3.12
C VAL A 114 1.97 -8.83 2.00
N ARG A 115 3.10 -9.44 2.31
CA ARG A 115 3.92 -10.19 1.35
C ARG A 115 3.19 -11.42 0.80
N ALA A 116 2.43 -12.14 1.64
CA ALA A 116 1.57 -13.24 1.19
C ALA A 116 0.44 -12.73 0.27
N LEU A 117 -0.20 -11.62 0.64
CA LEU A 117 -1.27 -11.00 -0.16
C LEU A 117 -0.74 -10.49 -1.51
N GLN A 118 0.47 -9.94 -1.52
CA GLN A 118 1.17 -9.45 -2.71
C GLN A 118 1.48 -10.62 -3.68
N LYS A 119 1.91 -11.76 -3.15
CA LYS A 119 2.15 -13.00 -3.95
C LYS A 119 0.86 -13.58 -4.54
N GLU A 120 -0.25 -13.56 -3.80
CA GLU A 120 -1.55 -13.98 -4.35
C GLU A 120 -2.09 -12.99 -5.39
N THR A 121 -1.84 -11.69 -5.20
CA THR A 121 -2.16 -10.65 -6.18
C THR A 121 -1.34 -10.83 -7.46
N GLU A 122 -0.05 -11.17 -7.36
CA GLU A 122 0.81 -11.50 -8.50
C GLU A 122 0.29 -12.70 -9.30
N LYS A 123 -0.09 -13.80 -8.62
CA LYS A 123 -0.69 -14.96 -9.30
C LYS A 123 -2.00 -14.60 -10.01
N SER A 124 -2.85 -13.81 -9.36
CA SER A 124 -4.14 -13.38 -9.92
C SER A 124 -3.95 -12.47 -11.13
N PHE A 125 -2.99 -11.53 -11.03
CA PHE A 125 -2.59 -10.65 -12.12
C PHE A 125 -2.03 -11.44 -13.30
N ALA A 126 -1.09 -12.37 -13.06
CA ALA A 126 -0.49 -13.19 -14.10
C ALA A 126 -1.53 -14.04 -14.84
N ARG A 127 -2.46 -14.66 -14.10
CA ARG A 127 -3.55 -15.44 -14.68
C ARG A 127 -4.46 -14.58 -15.57
N TRP A 128 -4.94 -13.46 -15.04
CA TRP A 128 -5.86 -12.59 -15.77
C TRP A 128 -5.18 -11.89 -16.97
N HIS A 129 -3.92 -11.48 -16.83
CA HIS A 129 -3.13 -10.94 -17.93
C HIS A 129 -2.93 -11.98 -19.04
N ASN A 130 -2.59 -13.21 -18.68
CA ASN A 130 -2.40 -14.30 -19.64
C ASN A 130 -3.71 -14.63 -20.39
N ASP A 131 -4.84 -14.66 -19.68
CA ASP A 131 -6.17 -14.89 -20.29
C ASP A 131 -6.54 -13.77 -21.28
N LEU A 132 -6.26 -12.50 -20.93
CA LEU A 132 -6.53 -11.35 -21.81
C LEU A 132 -5.58 -11.31 -23.02
N GLU A 133 -4.33 -11.73 -22.84
CA GLU A 133 -3.34 -11.81 -23.92
C GLU A 133 -3.71 -12.91 -24.95
N HIS A 134 -4.23 -14.04 -24.47
CA HIS A 134 -4.78 -15.09 -25.34
C HIS A 134 -6.02 -14.64 -26.13
N GLN A 135 -6.83 -13.72 -25.59
CA GLN A 135 -7.97 -13.13 -26.32
C GLN A 135 -7.56 -12.04 -27.33
N ALA A 136 -6.37 -11.47 -27.15
CA ALA A 136 -5.82 -10.41 -28.00
C ALA A 136 -4.90 -10.94 -29.13
N THR A 137 -4.80 -12.25 -29.30
CA THR A 137 -4.01 -12.95 -30.32
C THR A 137 -4.93 -13.65 -31.31
#